data_AF-A0A832MY07-F1
#
_entry.id   AF-A0A832MY07-F1
#
_cell.length_a   1.000
_cell.length_b   1.000
_cell.length_c   1.000
_cell.angle_alpha   90.00
_cell.angle_beta   90.00
_cell.angle_gamma   90.00
#
_symmetry.space_group_name_H-M   'P 1'
#
loop_
_entity.id
_entity.type
_entity.pdbx_description
1 polymer ?
#
loop_
_entity_poly.entity_id
_entity_poly.type
_entity_poly.pdbx_seq_one_letter_code
_entity_poly.pdbx_strand_id
1 'polypeptide(L)' 'MIKKYLFPAAGYGTRFLPATKATHKGKLPILTKPLIQYGVEEAVEAGINT' A
#
# COMPACT_ATOMS: atom_id res chain seq x y z
N MET A 1 -11.94 -18.27 9.71
CA MET A 1 -12.13 -16.85 9.36
C MET A 1 -10.80 -16.13 9.53
N ILE A 2 -10.29 -15.51 8.46
CA ILE A 2 -9.06 -14.72 8.51
C ILE A 2 -9.41 -13.35 9.08
N LYS A 3 -8.65 -12.89 10.08
CA LYS A 3 -8.92 -11.63 10.81
C LYS A 3 -7.80 -10.59 10.66
N LYS A 4 -6.69 -10.97 10.04
CA LYS A 4 -5.50 -10.12 9.94
C LYS A 4 -5.01 -10.11 8.51
N TYR A 5 -4.61 -8.93 8.06
CA TYR A 5 -4.00 -8.70 6.76
C TYR A 5 -2.67 -7.97 6.99
N LEU A 6 -1.64 -8.33 6.23
CA LEU A 6 -0.28 -7.79 6.38
C LEU A 6 0.20 -7.21 5.05
N PHE A 7 0.60 -5.94 5.05
CA PHE A 7 1.25 -5.29 3.91
C PHE A 7 2.78 -5.30 4.05
N PRO A 8 3.52 -6.04 3.20
CA PRO A 8 4.96 -5.88 3.12
C PRO A 8 5.34 -4.58 2.40
N ALA A 9 5.61 -3.52 3.17
CA ALA A 9 5.82 -2.16 2.65
C ALA A 9 7.27 -1.64 2.74
N ALA A 10 8.23 -2.46 3.20
CA ALA A 10 9.61 -2.02 3.48
C ALA A 10 10.58 -2.02 2.27
N GLY A 11 10.11 -2.34 1.06
CA GLY A 11 10.98 -2.41 -0.13
C GLY A 11 11.33 -1.03 -0.71
N TYR A 12 12.59 -0.82 -1.10
CA TYR A 12 13.14 0.46 -1.58
C TYR A 12 12.52 1.02 -2.87
N GLY A 13 11.88 0.19 -3.70
CA GLY A 13 11.23 0.67 -4.93
C GLY A 13 12.21 1.33 -5.92
N THR A 14 13.40 0.76 -6.11
CA THR A 14 14.50 1.34 -6.89
C THR A 14 14.16 1.70 -8.34
N ARG A 15 13.20 1.00 -8.96
CA ARG A 15 12.68 1.32 -10.31
C ARG A 15 11.92 2.64 -10.42
N PHE A 16 11.49 3.20 -9.29
CA PHE A 16 10.75 4.46 -9.20
C PHE A 16 11.63 5.61 -8.69
N LEU A 17 12.95 5.45 -8.70
CA LEU A 17 13.85 6.56 -8.37
C LEU A 17 13.75 7.65 -9.46
N PRO A 18 13.84 8.95 -9.08
CA PRO A 18 14.14 9.46 -7.73
C PRO A 18 12.92 9.56 -6.79
N ALA A 19 11.70 9.35 -7.30
CA ALA A 19 10.47 9.57 -6.53
C ALA A 19 10.40 8.72 -5.26
N THR A 20 10.93 7.49 -5.28
CA THR A 20 10.94 6.60 -4.11
C THR A 20 12.08 6.82 -3.12
N LYS A 21 12.95 7.82 -3.33
CA LYS A 21 14.08 8.09 -2.43
C LYS A 21 13.62 8.58 -1.05
N ALA A 22 12.61 9.46 -1.02
CA ALA A 22 12.06 10.04 0.21
C ALA A 22 10.65 9.53 0.54
N THR A 23 9.96 8.93 -0.44
CA THR A 23 8.59 8.45 -0.30
C THR A 23 8.51 6.97 -0.60
N HIS A 24 7.90 6.17 0.27
CA HIS A 24 7.77 4.74 0.00
C HIS A 24 6.84 4.47 -1.20
N LYS A 25 7.13 3.39 -1.95
CA LYS A 25 6.40 3.04 -3.19
C LYS A 25 4.87 2.97 -3.02
N GLY A 26 4.40 2.42 -1.88
CA GLY A 26 2.97 2.28 -1.60
C GLY A 26 2.23 3.59 -1.34
N LYS A 27 2.94 4.70 -1.09
CA LYS A 27 2.36 6.03 -0.90
C LYS A 27 2.31 6.84 -2.19
N LEU A 28 2.90 6.35 -3.29
CA LEU A 28 2.77 7.01 -4.58
C LEU A 28 1.28 7.00 -4.99
N PRO A 29 0.72 8.15 -5.40
CA PRO A 29 -0.67 8.24 -5.77
C PRO A 29 -0.92 7.64 -7.15
N ILE A 30 -2.00 6.89 -7.27
CA ILE A 30 -2.70 6.67 -8.53
C ILE A 30 -3.72 7.79 -8.62
N LEU A 31 -3.43 8.78 -9.47
CA LEU A 31 -4.17 10.06 -9.54
C LEU A 31 -4.22 10.77 -8.18
N THR A 32 -5.30 10.57 -7.42
CA THR A 32 -5.58 11.25 -6.14
C THR A 32 -5.43 10.34 -4.93
N LYS A 33 -5.22 9.03 -5.14
CA LYS A 33 -5.29 8.04 -4.07
C LYS A 33 -3.98 7.24 -3.94
N PRO A 34 -3.40 7.11 -2.73
CA PRO A 34 -2.16 6.35 -2.56
C PRO A 34 -2.40 4.86 -2.85
N LEU A 35 -1.42 4.21 -3.49
CA LEU A 35 -1.52 2.82 -3.93
C LEU A 35 -1.92 1.84 -2.79
N ILE A 36 -1.39 2.04 -1.58
CA ILE A 36 -1.69 1.18 -0.42
C ILE A 36 -3.17 1.25 0.01
N GLN A 37 -3.85 2.36 -0.25
CA GLN A 37 -5.26 2.54 0.14
C GLN A 37 -6.17 1.57 -0.62
N TYR A 38 -5.85 1.23 -1.87
CA TYR A 38 -6.61 0.24 -2.62
C TYR A 38 -6.59 -1.13 -1.94
N GLY A 39 -5.42 -1.57 -1.47
CA GLY A 39 -5.32 -2.84 -0.75
C GLY A 39 -6.03 -2.80 0.61
N VAL A 40 -6.03 -1.66 1.30
CA VAL A 40 -6.75 -1.52 2.58
C VAL A 40 -8.26 -1.66 2.35
N GLU A 41 -8.80 -1.04 1.30
CA GLU A 41 -10.22 -1.17 0.96
C GLU A 41 -10.58 -2.61 0.58
N GLU A 42 -9.73 -3.29 -0.19
CA GLU A 42 -9.91 -4.72 -0.51
C GLU A 42 -9.93 -5.59 0.76
N ALA A 43 -9.05 -5.32 1.72
CA ALA A 43 -9.05 -6.03 3.00
C ALA A 43 -10.33 -5.79 3.81
N VAL A 44 -10.83 -4.54 3.83
CA VAL A 44 -12.09 -4.19 4.49
C VAL A 44 -13.28 -4.87 3.81
N GLU A 45 -13.33 -4.89 2.48
CA GLU A 45 -14.35 -5.61 1.70
C GLU A 45 -14.32 -7.13 1.96
N ALA A 46 -13.13 -7.70 2.19
CA ALA A 46 -12.95 -9.08 2.59
C ALA A 46 -13.34 -9.37 4.05
N GLY A 47 -13.86 -8.37 4.78
CA GLY A 47 -14.30 -8.50 6.17
C GLY A 47 -13.15 -8.48 7.19
N ILE A 48 -11.97 -8.00 6.79
CA ILE A 48 -10.82 -7.82 7.68
C ILE A 48 -10.87 -6.39 8.24
N ASN A 49 -11.11 -6.27 9.53
CA ASN A 49 -11.14 -4.99 10.26
C ASN A 49 -10.06 -4.91 11.34
N THR A 50 -9.91 -3.73 11.95
CA THR A 50 -8.86 -3.44 12.95
C THR A 50 -9.19 -4.02 14.31
#